data_AF-A0ABD0KEL8-F1
#
_entry.id   AF-A0ABD0KEL8-F1
#
_cell.length_a   1.000
_cell.length_b   1.000
_cell.length_c   1.000
_cell.angle_alpha   90.00
_cell.angle_beta   90.00
_cell.angle_gamma   90.00
#
_symmetry.space_group_name_H-M   'P 1'
#
loop_
_entity.id
_entity.type
_entity.pdbx_description
1 polymer ?
#
loop_
_entity_poly.entity_id
_entity_poly.type
_entity_poly.pdbx_seq_one_letter_code
_entity_poly.pdbx_strand_id
1 'polypeptide(L)'
;ALLQTVPSSSFTPDITPIILAAHRDNYEIIKILLDRGFRIPKPHNARCSCTDCVDGSSEDSLRHSRSRINAYKALASPSLIALSSKDPILTSFELSVELRRLSKLENEFKMDYEKLATKCQDFAVDLLEQTRGSRELSIILNHDTTSSGMDDTGSEKMKLSRLKLAIKYKQKKFVSHPNCQQLLASLWYDGLPGFRRRSIIAKMTVIFTIAFTFPLLSLVYLIAPTSSIGGGILVFLWSTVVTRKRAKHERLPSTRLMIGQTA
;
A
#
# COMPACT_ATOMS: atom_id res chain seq x y z
N ALA A 1 -33.03 1.36 -32.72
CA ALA A 1 -34.12 2.06 -32.03
C ALA A 1 -34.56 1.24 -30.81
N LEU A 2 -33.98 1.48 -29.64
CA LEU A 2 -34.47 0.95 -28.35
C LEU A 2 -34.02 1.86 -27.20
N LEU A 3 -34.49 3.11 -27.21
CA LEU A 3 -34.56 3.93 -25.99
C LEU A 3 -35.82 4.80 -26.09
N GLN A 4 -36.98 4.16 -25.97
CA GLN A 4 -38.20 4.87 -25.57
C GLN A 4 -38.08 5.16 -24.08
N THR A 5 -38.20 6.44 -23.75
CA THR A 5 -38.11 7.05 -22.43
C THR A 5 -39.25 6.59 -21.51
N VAL A 6 -38.90 6.04 -20.34
CA VAL A 6 -39.79 5.99 -19.17
C VAL A 6 -39.11 6.77 -18.05
N PRO A 7 -39.51 8.03 -17.76
CA PRO A 7 -38.89 8.82 -16.70
C PRO A 7 -39.59 8.51 -15.38
N SER A 8 -39.17 7.41 -14.75
CA SER A 8 -39.27 7.22 -13.31
C SER A 8 -38.09 6.37 -12.86
N SER A 9 -36.87 6.86 -13.10
CA SER A 9 -35.68 6.15 -12.67
C SER A 9 -35.55 6.27 -11.15
N SER A 10 -35.67 5.15 -10.44
CA SER A 10 -35.34 5.10 -9.00
C SER A 10 -33.88 5.46 -8.71
N PHE A 11 -33.05 5.57 -9.75
CA PHE A 11 -31.64 5.93 -9.70
C PHE A 11 -31.38 7.27 -10.40
N THR A 12 -30.32 7.94 -9.97
CA THR A 12 -29.85 9.17 -10.62
C THR A 12 -29.28 8.86 -12.01
N PRO A 13 -29.40 9.80 -12.98
CA PRO A 13 -29.06 9.53 -14.38
C PRO A 13 -27.57 9.26 -14.64
N ASP A 14 -26.69 9.57 -13.68
CA ASP A 14 -25.25 9.26 -13.71
C ASP A 14 -24.93 7.78 -13.43
N ILE A 15 -25.87 7.02 -12.86
CA ILE A 15 -25.65 5.61 -12.49
C ILE A 15 -25.85 4.72 -13.72
N THR A 16 -24.74 4.28 -14.30
CA THR A 16 -24.74 3.24 -15.34
C THR A 16 -24.87 1.83 -14.74
N PRO A 17 -25.29 0.81 -15.52
CA PRO A 17 -25.43 -0.56 -15.02
C PRO A 17 -24.16 -1.13 -14.37
N ILE A 18 -22.98 -0.79 -14.91
CA ILE A 18 -21.69 -1.23 -14.35
C ILE A 18 -21.35 -0.51 -13.04
N ILE A 19 -21.70 0.77 -12.90
CA ILE A 19 -21.55 1.52 -11.64
C ILE A 19 -22.43 0.89 -10.56
N LEU A 20 -23.69 0.58 -10.88
CA LEU A 20 -24.61 -0.04 -9.93
C LEU A 20 -24.16 -1.45 -9.50
N ALA A 21 -23.70 -2.26 -10.46
CA ALA A 21 -23.15 -3.59 -10.17
C ALA A 21 -21.92 -3.51 -9.24
N ALA A 22 -21.02 -2.55 -9.50
CA ALA A 22 -19.86 -2.29 -8.65
C ALA A 22 -20.24 -1.76 -7.26
N HIS A 23 -21.28 -0.93 -7.14
CA HIS A 23 -21.79 -0.49 -5.83
C HIS A 23 -22.29 -1.64 -4.97
N ARG A 24 -22.83 -2.70 -5.60
CA ARG A 24 -23.27 -3.94 -4.93
C ARG A 24 -22.16 -4.97 -4.77
N ASP A 25 -20.97 -4.70 -5.30
CA ASP A 25 -19.79 -5.56 -5.23
C ASP A 25 -20.05 -6.99 -5.73
N ASN A 26 -20.93 -7.15 -6.73
CA ASN A 26 -21.29 -8.45 -7.28
C ASN A 26 -20.33 -8.85 -8.41
N TYR A 27 -19.42 -9.77 -8.09
CA TYR A 27 -18.39 -10.25 -9.01
C TYR A 27 -18.93 -10.76 -10.36
N GLU A 28 -19.98 -11.58 -10.35
CA GLU A 28 -20.50 -12.23 -11.57
C GLU A 28 -21.09 -11.20 -12.54
N ILE A 29 -21.90 -10.27 -12.01
CA ILE A 29 -22.52 -9.23 -12.83
C ILE A 29 -21.45 -8.29 -13.39
N ILE A 30 -20.47 -7.89 -12.55
CA ILE A 30 -19.37 -7.03 -12.99
C ILE A 30 -18.59 -7.71 -14.11
N LYS A 31 -18.25 -9.01 -13.96
CA LYS A 31 -17.55 -9.78 -14.98
C LYS A 31 -18.30 -9.81 -16.30
N ILE A 32 -19.59 -10.15 -16.27
CA ILE A 32 -20.45 -10.19 -17.46
C ILE A 32 -20.49 -8.82 -18.17
N LEU A 33 -20.55 -7.72 -17.42
CA LEU A 33 -20.55 -6.37 -17.99
C LEU A 33 -19.18 -5.99 -18.56
N LEU A 34 -18.10 -6.36 -17.88
CA LEU A 34 -16.74 -6.13 -18.37
C LEU A 34 -16.46 -6.93 -19.66
N ASP A 35 -16.94 -8.17 -19.77
CA ASP A 35 -16.78 -9.02 -20.96
C ASP A 35 -17.52 -8.43 -22.17
N ARG A 36 -18.62 -7.70 -21.94
CA ARG A 36 -19.36 -6.95 -22.97
C ARG A 36 -18.76 -5.59 -23.32
N GLY A 37 -17.62 -5.23 -22.74
CA GLY A 37 -16.90 -3.99 -23.05
C GLY A 37 -17.35 -2.77 -22.26
N PHE A 38 -18.26 -2.90 -21.29
CA PHE A 38 -18.61 -1.77 -20.41
C PHE A 38 -17.41 -1.45 -19.50
N ARG A 39 -17.05 -0.17 -19.39
CA ARG A 39 -15.97 0.31 -18.52
C ARG A 39 -16.44 1.56 -17.77
N ILE A 40 -15.90 1.77 -16.58
CA ILE A 40 -16.17 2.97 -15.80
C ILE A 40 -15.12 4.02 -16.18
N PRO A 41 -15.50 5.17 -16.73
CA PRO A 41 -14.56 6.24 -17.03
C PRO A 41 -13.97 6.79 -15.73
N LYS A 42 -12.66 7.06 -15.72
CA LYS A 42 -12.01 7.68 -14.56
C LYS A 42 -12.48 9.14 -14.45
N PRO A 43 -13.02 9.58 -13.30
CA PRO A 43 -13.43 10.96 -13.13
C PRO A 43 -12.25 11.92 -13.25
N HIS A 44 -12.51 13.11 -13.81
CA HIS A 44 -11.54 14.19 -13.81
C HIS A 44 -11.23 14.68 -12.39
N ASN A 45 -10.10 15.36 -12.24
CA ASN A 45 -9.72 15.99 -10.97
C ASN A 45 -10.75 17.06 -10.59
N ALA A 46 -11.01 17.25 -9.30
CA ALA A 46 -12.00 18.22 -8.80
C ALA A 46 -11.72 19.68 -9.22
N ARG A 47 -10.48 19.99 -9.64
CA ARG A 47 -10.06 21.31 -10.14
C ARG A 47 -9.82 21.33 -11.67
N CYS A 48 -10.41 20.40 -12.41
CA CYS A 48 -10.28 20.37 -13.85
C CYS A 48 -11.02 21.55 -14.49
N SER A 49 -10.41 22.17 -15.51
CA SER A 49 -10.96 23.33 -16.23
C SER A 49 -11.29 23.00 -17.70
N CYS A 50 -11.58 21.74 -18.02
CA CYS A 50 -12.07 21.36 -19.34
C CYS A 50 -13.53 21.80 -19.53
N THR A 51 -13.95 21.97 -20.78
CA THR A 51 -15.33 22.39 -21.15
C THR A 51 -16.37 21.52 -20.44
N ASP A 52 -16.26 20.19 -20.54
CA ASP A 52 -17.24 19.26 -19.97
C ASP A 52 -17.41 19.39 -18.44
N CYS A 53 -16.33 19.70 -17.72
CA CYS A 53 -16.37 19.88 -16.26
C CYS A 53 -16.90 21.26 -15.87
N VAL A 54 -16.54 22.30 -16.62
CA VAL A 54 -17.05 23.66 -16.40
C VAL A 54 -18.54 23.71 -16.70
N ASP A 55 -18.96 23.17 -17.83
CA ASP A 55 -20.36 23.13 -18.27
C ASP A 55 -21.19 22.32 -17.26
N GLY A 56 -20.77 21.10 -16.93
CA GLY A 56 -21.47 20.26 -15.95
C GLY A 56 -21.53 20.86 -14.54
N SER A 57 -20.51 21.61 -14.12
CA SER A 57 -20.53 22.32 -12.84
C SER A 57 -21.38 23.59 -12.86
N SER A 58 -21.50 24.24 -14.02
CA SER A 58 -22.30 25.46 -14.20
C SER A 58 -23.80 25.16 -14.28
N GLU A 59 -24.16 24.03 -14.88
CA GLU A 59 -25.54 23.53 -14.92
C GLU A 59 -25.99 23.08 -13.52
N ASP A 60 -25.25 22.16 -12.89
CA ASP A 60 -25.56 21.65 -11.56
C ASP A 60 -24.32 21.09 -10.85
N SER A 61 -23.74 21.93 -9.99
CA SER A 61 -22.54 21.61 -9.20
C SER A 61 -22.75 20.44 -8.23
N LEU A 62 -23.97 20.26 -7.70
CA LEU A 62 -24.29 19.18 -6.76
C LEU A 62 -24.37 17.84 -7.50
N ARG A 63 -25.08 17.79 -8.63
CA ARG A 63 -25.13 16.59 -9.49
C ARG A 63 -23.76 16.23 -10.03
N HIS A 64 -22.96 17.22 -10.43
CA HIS A 64 -21.60 16.98 -10.90
C HIS A 64 -20.73 16.34 -9.81
N SER A 65 -20.81 16.84 -8.58
CA SER A 65 -20.08 16.28 -7.43
C SER A 65 -20.61 14.89 -7.03
N ARG A 66 -21.94 14.68 -7.07
CA ARG A 66 -22.58 13.37 -6.82
C ARG A 66 -22.15 12.30 -7.83
N SER A 67 -22.09 12.67 -9.12
CA SER A 67 -21.62 11.79 -10.19
C SER A 67 -20.18 11.35 -9.97
N ARG A 68 -19.29 12.30 -9.61
CA ARG A 68 -17.89 12.00 -9.31
C ARG A 68 -17.74 10.99 -8.17
N ILE A 69 -18.42 11.19 -7.03
CA ILE A 69 -18.31 10.26 -5.91
C ILE A 69 -18.93 8.90 -6.22
N ASN A 70 -20.03 8.85 -6.98
CA ASN A 70 -20.63 7.59 -7.42
C ASN A 70 -19.68 6.79 -8.32
N ALA A 71 -18.95 7.44 -9.21
CA ALA A 71 -17.92 6.82 -10.02
C ALA A 71 -16.75 6.30 -9.15
N TYR A 72 -16.25 7.10 -8.20
CA TYR A 72 -15.19 6.65 -7.27
C TYR A 72 -15.64 5.49 -6.38
N LYS A 73 -16.90 5.48 -5.94
CA LYS A 73 -17.49 4.37 -5.18
C LYS A 73 -17.51 3.08 -5.98
N ALA A 74 -17.78 3.15 -7.28
CA ALA A 74 -17.70 2.00 -8.17
C ALA A 74 -16.24 1.57 -8.39
N LEU A 75 -15.32 2.49 -8.66
CA LEU A 75 -13.89 2.21 -8.86
C LEU A 75 -13.23 1.58 -7.62
N ALA A 76 -13.71 1.90 -6.42
CA ALA A 76 -13.24 1.34 -5.16
C ALA A 76 -13.83 -0.04 -4.81
N SER A 77 -14.61 -0.67 -5.69
CA SER A 77 -15.09 -2.04 -5.49
C SER A 77 -13.94 -3.05 -5.60
N PRO A 78 -13.72 -3.89 -4.56
CA PRO A 78 -12.82 -5.05 -4.59
C PRO A 78 -12.99 -5.94 -5.83
N SER A 79 -14.23 -6.31 -6.14
CA SER A 79 -14.54 -7.19 -7.28
C SER A 79 -14.14 -6.55 -8.61
N LEU A 80 -14.42 -5.25 -8.77
CA LEU A 80 -14.03 -4.51 -9.96
C LEU A 80 -12.51 -4.39 -10.07
N ILE A 81 -11.81 -4.03 -8.99
CA ILE A 81 -10.34 -3.92 -8.98
C ILE A 81 -9.72 -5.27 -9.34
N ALA A 82 -10.21 -6.37 -8.75
CA ALA A 82 -9.71 -7.72 -9.01
C ALA A 82 -9.89 -8.18 -10.47
N LEU A 83 -10.98 -7.77 -11.12
CA LEU A 83 -11.28 -8.15 -12.51
C LEU A 83 -10.60 -7.26 -13.55
N SER A 84 -10.44 -5.97 -13.26
CA SER A 84 -10.00 -4.96 -14.24
C SER A 84 -8.52 -4.59 -14.16
N SER A 85 -7.86 -4.85 -13.02
CA SER A 85 -6.50 -4.38 -12.76
C SER A 85 -5.46 -5.48 -12.98
N LYS A 86 -4.33 -5.13 -13.61
CA LYS A 86 -3.18 -6.05 -13.77
C LYS A 86 -2.44 -6.30 -12.45
N ASP A 87 -2.29 -5.26 -11.62
CA ASP A 87 -1.69 -5.32 -10.28
C ASP A 87 -2.68 -4.72 -9.26
N PRO A 88 -3.57 -5.54 -8.68
CA PRO A 88 -4.64 -5.04 -7.83
C PRO A 88 -4.12 -4.36 -6.57
N ILE A 89 -3.00 -4.82 -6.00
CA ILE A 89 -2.40 -4.22 -4.79
C ILE A 89 -1.92 -2.80 -5.09
N LEU A 90 -1.21 -2.60 -6.22
CA LEU A 90 -0.76 -1.27 -6.62
C LEU A 90 -1.94 -0.33 -6.87
N THR A 91 -2.91 -0.79 -7.65
CA THR A 91 -4.10 0.00 -7.99
C THR A 91 -4.85 0.44 -6.73
N SER A 92 -5.00 -0.45 -5.75
CA SER A 92 -5.62 -0.11 -4.45
C SER A 92 -4.82 0.91 -3.65
N PHE A 93 -3.49 0.84 -3.67
CA PHE A 93 -2.64 1.83 -3.00
C PHE A 93 -2.80 3.22 -3.64
N GLU A 94 -2.73 3.29 -4.97
CA GLU A 94 -2.90 4.53 -5.73
C GLU A 94 -4.28 5.14 -5.51
N LEU A 95 -5.34 4.33 -5.66
CA LEU A 95 -6.71 4.77 -5.48
C LEU A 95 -6.96 5.26 -4.04
N SER A 96 -6.43 4.58 -3.02
CA SER A 96 -6.58 5.02 -1.64
C SER A 96 -5.93 6.38 -1.36
N VAL A 97 -4.79 6.69 -1.99
CA VAL A 97 -4.12 7.99 -1.86
C VAL A 97 -4.86 9.07 -2.64
N GLU A 98 -5.37 8.73 -3.83
CA GLU A 98 -6.21 9.62 -4.64
C GLU A 98 -7.49 10.02 -3.87
N LEU A 99 -8.19 9.05 -3.29
CA LEU A 99 -9.38 9.28 -2.47
C LEU A 99 -9.09 10.13 -1.22
N ARG A 100 -7.96 9.89 -0.53
CA ARG A 100 -7.51 10.74 0.60
C ARG A 100 -7.14 12.16 0.18
N ARG A 101 -6.72 12.37 -1.06
CA ARG A 101 -6.46 13.70 -1.60
C ARG A 101 -7.79 14.40 -1.89
N LEU A 102 -8.75 13.68 -2.47
CA LEU A 102 -10.09 14.19 -2.76
C LEU A 102 -10.86 14.54 -1.49
N SER A 103 -10.74 13.76 -0.41
CA SER A 103 -11.39 14.06 0.87
C SER A 103 -10.95 15.40 1.49
N LYS A 104 -9.78 15.92 1.11
CA LYS A 104 -9.28 17.24 1.53
C LYS A 104 -9.69 18.37 0.60
N LEU A 105 -10.04 18.04 -0.64
CA LEU A 105 -10.46 19.01 -1.65
C LEU A 105 -11.97 19.24 -1.62
N GLU A 106 -12.74 18.18 -1.41
CA GLU A 106 -14.20 18.19 -1.31
C GLU A 106 -14.59 17.85 0.13
N ASN A 107 -14.79 18.88 0.95
CA ASN A 107 -15.02 18.69 2.37
C ASN A 107 -16.42 18.15 2.67
N GLU A 108 -17.38 18.40 1.78
CA GLU A 108 -18.78 17.98 1.87
C GLU A 108 -18.91 16.46 1.90
N PHE A 109 -18.09 15.76 1.13
CA PHE A 109 -18.08 14.29 1.02
C PHE A 109 -16.84 13.65 1.65
N LYS A 110 -16.14 14.37 2.53
CA LYS A 110 -14.89 13.92 3.14
C LYS A 110 -15.02 12.52 3.76
N MET A 111 -16.08 12.29 4.54
CA MET A 111 -16.30 11.03 5.23
C MET A 111 -16.47 9.85 4.27
N ASP A 112 -17.15 10.05 3.14
CA ASP A 112 -17.38 9.01 2.15
C ASP A 112 -16.09 8.67 1.42
N TYR A 113 -15.28 9.67 1.04
CA TYR A 113 -13.97 9.45 0.45
C TYR A 113 -13.02 8.72 1.41
N GLU A 114 -13.01 9.07 2.70
CA GLU A 114 -12.18 8.38 3.70
C GLU A 114 -12.61 6.92 3.91
N LYS A 115 -13.92 6.63 3.88
CA LYS A 115 -14.45 5.26 3.91
C LYS A 115 -14.02 4.47 2.67
N LEU A 116 -14.15 5.04 1.46
CA LEU A 116 -13.72 4.39 0.22
C LEU A 116 -12.21 4.15 0.19
N ALA A 117 -11.43 5.13 0.68
CA ALA A 117 -9.99 4.97 0.80
C ALA A 117 -9.65 3.78 1.69
N THR A 118 -10.31 3.69 2.86
CA THR A 118 -10.14 2.58 3.80
C THR A 118 -10.54 1.24 3.17
N LYS A 119 -11.65 1.18 2.44
CA LYS A 119 -12.07 -0.03 1.69
C LYS A 119 -10.99 -0.53 0.73
N CYS A 120 -10.33 0.38 0.01
CA CYS A 120 -9.21 0.01 -0.87
C CYS A 120 -7.99 -0.52 -0.10
N GLN A 121 -7.71 0.03 1.09
CA GLN A 121 -6.60 -0.46 1.91
C GLN A 121 -6.88 -1.86 2.45
N ASP A 122 -8.11 -2.08 2.92
CA ASP A 122 -8.54 -3.34 3.49
C ASP A 122 -8.50 -4.44 2.42
N PHE A 123 -8.98 -4.16 1.20
CA PHE A 123 -8.84 -5.10 0.09
C PHE A 123 -7.38 -5.51 -0.20
N ALA A 124 -6.42 -4.57 -0.14
CA ALA A 124 -5.01 -4.91 -0.32
C ALA A 124 -4.44 -5.76 0.83
N VAL A 125 -4.97 -5.60 2.05
CA VAL A 125 -4.64 -6.43 3.21
C VAL A 125 -5.25 -7.82 3.07
N ASP A 126 -6.52 -7.90 2.67
CA ASP A 126 -7.24 -9.15 2.47
C ASP A 126 -6.55 -10.01 1.40
N LEU A 127 -6.09 -9.40 0.30
CA LEU A 127 -5.29 -10.10 -0.72
C LEU A 127 -3.96 -10.64 -0.17
N LEU A 128 -3.31 -9.89 0.70
CA LEU A 128 -2.05 -10.30 1.34
C LEU A 128 -2.29 -11.45 2.34
N GLU A 129 -3.42 -11.42 3.05
CA GLU A 129 -3.80 -12.45 4.02
C GLU A 129 -4.00 -13.83 3.35
N GLN A 130 -4.39 -13.87 2.07
CA GLN A 130 -4.53 -15.13 1.32
C GLN A 130 -3.19 -15.81 0.98
N THR A 131 -2.04 -15.22 1.33
CA THR A 131 -0.73 -15.85 1.14
C THR A 131 -0.57 -17.05 2.07
N ARG A 132 -0.27 -18.22 1.51
CA ARG A 132 -0.14 -19.49 2.27
C ARG A 132 1.30 -19.79 2.69
N GLY A 133 2.28 -19.18 2.03
CA GLY A 133 3.69 -19.45 2.26
C GLY A 133 4.59 -18.22 2.23
N SER A 134 5.75 -18.34 2.84
CA SER A 134 6.79 -17.31 2.85
C SER A 134 7.32 -16.97 1.45
N ARG A 135 7.28 -17.93 0.51
CA ARG A 135 7.64 -17.73 -0.90
C ARG A 135 6.64 -16.85 -1.65
N GLU A 136 5.34 -17.08 -1.47
CA GLU A 136 4.32 -16.22 -2.11
C GLU A 136 4.40 -14.80 -1.56
N LEU A 137 4.54 -14.70 -0.23
CA LEU A 137 4.71 -13.42 0.45
C LEU A 137 5.97 -12.69 -0.03
N SER A 138 7.09 -13.39 -0.21
CA SER A 138 8.33 -12.79 -0.71
C SER A 138 8.19 -12.27 -2.12
N ILE A 139 7.49 -12.99 -3.00
CA ILE A 139 7.21 -12.56 -4.37
C ILE A 139 6.40 -11.27 -4.35
N ILE A 140 5.30 -11.22 -3.60
CA ILE A 140 4.44 -10.02 -3.49
C ILE A 140 5.24 -8.82 -2.96
N LEU A 141 6.03 -9.01 -1.91
CA LEU A 141 6.76 -7.92 -1.25
C LEU A 141 7.97 -7.41 -2.07
N ASN A 142 8.52 -8.23 -2.95
CA ASN A 142 9.62 -7.83 -3.84
C ASN A 142 9.16 -7.40 -5.24
N HIS A 143 7.89 -7.60 -5.58
CA HIS A 143 7.37 -7.27 -6.90
C HIS A 143 7.55 -5.78 -7.24
N ASP A 144 8.25 -5.52 -8.34
CA ASP A 144 8.45 -4.20 -8.92
C ASP A 144 7.94 -4.20 -10.36
N THR A 145 6.99 -3.33 -10.64
CA THR A 145 6.38 -3.14 -11.96
C THR A 145 7.27 -2.31 -12.90
N THR A 146 8.30 -1.65 -12.37
CA THR A 146 9.11 -0.64 -13.08
C THR A 146 10.43 -1.20 -13.61
N SER A 147 10.91 -2.33 -13.07
CA SER A 147 12.21 -2.93 -13.41
C SER A 147 12.09 -4.09 -14.39
N SER A 148 11.24 -3.94 -15.41
CA SER A 148 11.14 -4.90 -16.52
C SER A 148 12.31 -4.77 -17.51
N GLY A 149 13.58 -4.90 -17.08
CA GLY A 149 14.66 -5.00 -18.08
C GLY A 149 16.13 -5.04 -17.68
N MET A 150 16.59 -4.65 -16.49
CA MET A 150 18.05 -4.60 -16.25
C MET A 150 18.35 -4.59 -14.76
N ASP A 151 18.71 -5.74 -14.20
CA ASP A 151 19.61 -5.90 -13.03
C ASP A 151 19.59 -7.39 -12.63
N ASP A 152 20.00 -8.25 -13.56
CA ASP A 152 20.38 -9.64 -13.28
C ASP A 152 21.80 -9.69 -12.69
N THR A 153 21.98 -8.97 -11.58
CA THR A 153 23.17 -9.10 -10.74
C THR A 153 22.76 -9.72 -9.41
N GLY A 154 22.53 -11.04 -9.44
CA GLY A 154 23.15 -12.01 -8.54
C GLY A 154 23.24 -11.71 -7.05
N SER A 155 22.34 -10.93 -6.48
CA SER A 155 22.23 -10.76 -5.03
C SER A 155 20.79 -11.01 -4.64
N GLU A 156 20.53 -12.17 -4.05
CA GLU A 156 19.30 -12.56 -3.35
C GLU A 156 18.93 -11.62 -2.17
N LYS A 157 19.31 -10.35 -2.22
CA LYS A 157 18.88 -9.35 -1.27
C LYS A 157 17.46 -8.96 -1.61
N MET A 158 16.54 -9.42 -0.78
CA MET A 158 15.16 -8.95 -0.68
C MET A 158 15.11 -7.41 -0.74
N LYS A 159 14.90 -6.83 -1.94
CA LYS A 159 14.87 -5.36 -2.13
C LYS A 159 13.63 -4.75 -1.47
N LEU A 160 12.61 -5.57 -1.20
CA LEU A 160 11.33 -5.23 -0.56
C LEU A 160 10.68 -4.02 -1.25
N SER A 161 10.71 -4.00 -2.58
CA SER A 161 10.25 -2.86 -3.41
C SER A 161 8.79 -2.51 -3.13
N ARG A 162 7.91 -3.52 -3.08
CA ARG A 162 6.50 -3.32 -2.78
C ARG A 162 6.27 -2.83 -1.35
N LEU A 163 7.05 -3.31 -0.39
CA LEU A 163 6.95 -2.85 1.00
C LEU A 163 7.38 -1.38 1.14
N LYS A 164 8.46 -0.98 0.47
CA LYS A 164 8.89 0.43 0.42
C LYS A 164 7.81 1.31 -0.21
N LEU A 165 7.17 0.81 -1.27
CA LEU A 165 6.04 1.50 -1.90
C LEU A 165 4.85 1.64 -0.94
N ALA A 166 4.48 0.57 -0.22
CA ALA A 166 3.42 0.61 0.77
C ALA A 166 3.67 1.69 1.84
N ILE A 167 4.93 1.85 2.30
CA ILE A 167 5.32 2.92 3.23
C ILE A 167 5.16 4.30 2.58
N LYS A 168 5.62 4.49 1.34
CA LYS A 168 5.46 5.75 0.58
C LYS A 168 4.00 6.16 0.45
N TYR A 169 3.10 5.20 0.18
CA TYR A 169 1.65 5.42 0.07
C TYR A 169 0.93 5.42 1.43
N LYS A 170 1.66 5.36 2.55
CA LYS A 170 1.12 5.38 3.92
C LYS A 170 0.09 4.27 4.19
N GLN A 171 0.38 3.07 3.71
CA GLN A 171 -0.46 1.87 3.85
C GLN A 171 -0.16 1.17 5.19
N LYS A 172 -0.62 1.77 6.30
CA LYS A 172 -0.27 1.30 7.65
C LYS A 172 -0.72 -0.13 7.91
N LYS A 173 -1.98 -0.48 7.61
CA LYS A 173 -2.55 -1.81 7.84
C LYS A 173 -1.79 -2.92 7.10
N PHE A 174 -1.42 -2.65 5.84
CA PHE A 174 -0.64 -3.58 5.01
C PHE A 174 0.75 -3.84 5.58
N VAL A 175 1.45 -2.79 6.03
CA VAL A 175 2.80 -2.92 6.60
C VAL A 175 2.74 -3.60 7.97
N SER A 176 1.73 -3.31 8.80
CA SER A 176 1.56 -3.91 10.12
C SER A 176 0.98 -5.33 10.11
N HIS A 177 0.67 -5.88 8.94
CA HIS A 177 0.09 -7.22 8.83
C HIS A 177 1.01 -8.29 9.47
N PRO A 178 0.49 -9.27 10.21
CA PRO A 178 1.30 -10.29 10.89
C PRO A 178 2.28 -11.01 9.96
N ASN A 179 1.87 -11.39 8.76
CA ASN A 179 2.74 -12.07 7.79
C ASN A 179 3.92 -11.17 7.36
N CYS A 180 3.66 -9.88 7.09
CA CYS A 180 4.69 -8.89 6.78
C CYS A 180 5.68 -8.73 7.94
N GLN A 181 5.16 -8.61 9.17
CA GLN A 181 5.98 -8.41 10.36
C GLN A 181 6.83 -9.64 10.68
N GLN A 182 6.29 -10.85 10.48
CA GLN A 182 7.02 -12.09 10.69
C GLN A 182 8.22 -12.20 9.74
N LEU A 183 8.02 -11.89 8.45
CA LEU A 183 9.08 -11.88 7.45
C LEU A 183 10.10 -10.77 7.75
N LEU A 184 9.63 -9.57 8.07
CA LEU A 184 10.53 -8.46 8.38
C LEU A 184 11.37 -8.77 9.62
N ALA A 185 10.77 -9.43 10.61
CA ALA A 185 11.48 -9.90 11.78
C ALA A 185 12.47 -11.03 11.46
N SER A 186 12.19 -11.93 10.49
CA SER A 186 13.18 -12.94 10.09
C SER A 186 14.38 -12.30 9.39
N LEU A 187 14.14 -11.29 8.54
CA LEU A 187 15.22 -10.51 7.92
C LEU A 187 16.01 -9.68 8.94
N TRP A 188 15.33 -9.11 9.95
CA TRP A 188 15.97 -8.30 10.98
C TRP A 188 16.95 -9.10 11.85
N TYR A 189 16.57 -10.34 12.19
CA TYR A 189 17.39 -11.24 12.99
C TYR A 189 18.24 -12.19 12.13
N ASP A 190 18.32 -11.96 10.82
CA ASP A 190 19.20 -12.73 9.96
C ASP A 190 20.67 -12.53 10.38
N GLY A 191 21.42 -13.63 10.49
CA GLY A 191 22.76 -13.66 11.11
C GLY A 191 22.81 -13.81 12.64
N LEU A 192 21.68 -13.70 13.36
CA LEU A 192 21.59 -13.81 14.83
C LEU A 192 20.70 -15.00 15.27
N PRO A 193 21.06 -16.25 14.94
CA PRO A 193 20.23 -17.41 15.24
C PRO A 193 19.95 -17.53 16.75
N GLY A 194 18.68 -17.66 17.11
CA GLY A 194 18.24 -17.83 18.49
C GLY A 194 18.16 -16.55 19.34
N PHE A 195 18.61 -15.38 18.86
CA PHE A 195 18.52 -14.12 19.62
C PHE A 195 17.08 -13.77 20.01
N ARG A 196 16.12 -14.05 19.12
CA ARG A 196 14.69 -13.84 19.38
C ARG A 196 14.20 -14.57 20.64
N ARG A 197 14.67 -15.81 20.87
CA ARG A 197 14.26 -16.69 21.98
C ARG A 197 14.99 -16.41 23.30
N ARG A 198 16.02 -15.55 23.32
CA ARG A 198 16.79 -15.27 24.55
C ARG A 198 16.00 -14.43 25.55
N SER A 199 16.31 -14.62 26.83
CA SER A 199 15.79 -13.80 27.94
C SER A 199 16.22 -12.34 27.78
N ILE A 200 15.45 -11.44 28.39
CA ILE A 200 15.71 -9.99 28.31
C ILE A 200 17.11 -9.66 28.84
N ILE A 201 17.52 -10.28 29.95
CA ILE A 201 18.86 -10.09 30.55
C ILE A 201 19.94 -10.49 29.55
N ALA A 202 19.84 -11.68 28.94
CA ALA A 202 20.80 -12.13 27.94
C ALA A 202 20.85 -11.22 26.70
N LYS A 203 19.71 -10.66 26.27
CA LYS A 203 19.66 -9.67 25.18
C LYS A 203 20.40 -8.39 25.57
N MET A 204 20.18 -7.88 26.78
CA MET A 204 20.85 -6.67 27.27
C MET A 204 22.36 -6.87 27.41
N THR A 205 22.81 -8.02 27.91
CA THR A 205 24.24 -8.35 27.99
C THR A 205 24.88 -8.34 26.60
N VAL A 206 24.25 -8.98 25.60
CA VAL A 206 24.77 -9.00 24.22
C VAL A 206 24.82 -7.58 23.63
N ILE A 207 23.77 -6.76 23.82
CA ILE A 207 23.74 -5.37 23.36
C ILE A 207 24.87 -4.56 24.00
N PHE A 208 25.10 -4.72 25.31
CA PHE A 208 26.15 -4.03 26.04
C PHE A 208 27.56 -4.45 25.57
N THR A 209 27.81 -5.75 25.41
CA THR A 209 29.09 -6.26 24.89
C THR A 209 29.37 -5.74 23.49
N ILE A 210 28.37 -5.67 22.61
CA ILE A 210 28.51 -5.08 21.27
C ILE A 210 28.82 -3.59 21.35
N ALA A 211 28.10 -2.84 22.21
CA ALA A 211 28.34 -1.41 22.38
C ALA A 211 29.77 -1.11 22.86
N PHE A 212 30.30 -1.90 23.80
CA PHE A 212 31.66 -1.75 24.32
C PHE A 212 32.75 -2.13 23.30
N THR A 213 32.52 -3.18 22.51
CA THR A 213 33.48 -3.67 21.50
C THR A 213 33.40 -2.94 20.15
N PHE A 214 32.38 -2.09 19.95
CA PHE A 214 32.17 -1.29 18.74
C PHE A 214 33.42 -0.55 18.20
N PRO A 215 34.21 0.20 19.00
CA PRO A 215 35.39 0.91 18.49
C PRO A 215 36.44 -0.05 17.90
N LEU A 216 36.68 -1.19 18.56
CA LEU A 216 37.60 -2.23 18.05
C LEU A 216 37.06 -2.89 16.78
N LEU A 217 35.76 -3.20 16.74
CA LEU A 217 35.10 -3.76 15.56
C LEU A 217 35.18 -2.82 14.34
N SER A 218 35.04 -1.52 14.57
CA SER A 218 35.15 -0.51 13.51
C SER A 218 36.56 -0.39 12.92
N LEU A 219 37.60 -0.55 13.76
CA LEU A 219 39.00 -0.53 13.34
C LEU A 219 39.36 -1.79 12.53
N VAL A 220 38.92 -2.97 12.98
CA VAL A 220 39.12 -4.25 12.26
C VAL A 220 38.46 -4.22 10.89
N TYR A 221 37.26 -3.64 10.79
CA TYR A 221 36.57 -3.48 9.50
C TYR A 221 37.33 -2.58 8.52
N LEU A 222 37.97 -1.52 9.01
CA LEU A 222 38.77 -0.60 8.19
C LEU A 222 40.03 -1.29 7.63
N ILE A 223 40.64 -2.19 8.39
CA ILE A 223 41.93 -2.82 8.07
C ILE A 223 41.76 -4.08 7.19
N ALA A 224 40.73 -4.89 7.43
CA ALA A 224 40.56 -6.19 6.75
C ALA A 224 39.09 -6.46 6.34
N PRO A 225 38.58 -5.76 5.29
CA PRO A 225 37.18 -5.84 4.88
C PRO A 225 36.74 -7.21 4.32
N THR A 226 37.68 -8.06 3.88
CA THR A 226 37.40 -9.37 3.25
C THR A 226 37.61 -10.57 4.18
N SER A 227 37.98 -10.35 5.45
CA SER A 227 38.14 -11.44 6.42
C SER A 227 36.79 -12.06 6.81
N SER A 228 36.76 -13.38 7.04
CA SER A 228 35.53 -14.11 7.43
C SER A 228 34.90 -13.56 8.72
N ILE A 229 35.73 -12.96 9.59
CA ILE A 229 35.32 -12.25 10.82
C ILE A 229 34.71 -10.87 10.48
N GLY A 230 35.31 -10.11 9.56
CA GLY A 230 34.79 -8.83 9.08
C GLY A 230 33.42 -8.94 8.37
N GLY A 231 33.20 -10.02 7.62
CA GLY A 231 31.91 -10.32 6.98
C GLY A 231 30.78 -10.63 7.96
N GLY A 232 31.07 -11.40 9.02
CA GLY A 232 30.11 -11.66 10.11
C GLY A 232 29.80 -10.41 10.94
N ILE A 233 30.82 -9.59 11.21
CA ILE A 233 30.68 -8.30 11.91
C ILE A 233 29.84 -7.32 11.09
N LEU A 234 29.98 -7.30 9.76
CA LEU A 234 29.15 -6.49 8.86
C LEU A 234 27.66 -6.80 9.02
N VAL A 235 27.26 -8.07 9.02
CA VAL A 235 25.84 -8.46 9.18
C VAL A 235 25.30 -8.06 10.56
N PHE A 236 26.10 -8.28 11.61
CA PHE A 236 25.74 -7.95 12.99
C PHE A 236 25.67 -6.44 13.26
N LEU A 237 26.65 -5.68 12.75
CA LEU A 237 26.66 -4.22 12.81
C LEU A 237 25.58 -3.63 11.90
N TRP A 238 25.22 -4.25 10.77
CA TRP A 238 24.09 -3.80 9.95
C TRP A 238 22.77 -3.91 10.73
N SER A 239 22.49 -5.04 11.39
CA SER A 239 21.26 -5.21 12.19
C SER A 239 21.21 -4.30 13.43
N THR A 240 22.35 -3.89 14.00
CA THR A 240 22.38 -2.91 15.11
C THR A 240 22.45 -1.44 14.66
N VAL A 241 23.12 -1.10 13.56
CA VAL A 241 23.31 0.27 13.03
C VAL A 241 22.19 0.71 12.08
N VAL A 242 21.43 -0.21 11.48
CA VAL A 242 20.24 0.13 10.66
C VAL A 242 19.14 0.81 11.49
N THR A 243 19.17 0.70 12.83
CA THR A 243 18.35 1.58 13.70
C THR A 243 18.75 3.06 13.62
N ARG A 244 19.98 3.40 13.22
CA ARG A 244 20.51 4.78 13.23
C ARG A 244 20.68 5.38 11.83
N LYS A 245 21.00 4.60 10.79
CA LYS A 245 21.14 5.14 9.42
C LYS A 245 19.79 5.38 8.72
N ARG A 246 18.71 4.69 9.13
CA ARG A 246 17.34 5.00 8.67
C ARG A 246 16.73 6.24 9.36
N ALA A 247 17.20 6.58 10.56
CA ALA A 247 16.79 7.79 11.29
C ALA A 247 17.41 9.09 10.74
N LYS A 248 18.48 9.02 9.92
CA LYS A 248 19.16 10.22 9.38
C LYS A 248 18.69 10.63 7.98
N HIS A 249 17.98 9.74 7.26
CA HIS A 249 17.41 10.03 5.93
C HIS A 249 15.88 10.28 5.94
N GLU A 250 15.22 10.10 7.10
CA GLU A 250 13.84 10.52 7.33
C GLU A 250 13.83 11.65 8.37
N ARG A 251 14.28 12.85 7.97
CA ARG A 251 13.68 14.08 8.50
C ARG A 251 12.31 14.23 7.81
N LEU A 252 11.33 13.46 8.29
CA LEU A 252 9.91 13.74 8.12
C LEU A 252 9.36 14.09 9.51
N PRO A 253 8.53 15.13 9.62
CA PRO A 253 8.20 15.74 10.90
C PRO A 253 7.38 14.80 11.78
N SER A 254 7.70 14.85 13.07
CA SER A 254 6.99 14.26 14.21
C SER A 254 5.53 13.88 13.96
N THR A 255 5.18 12.65 14.29
CA THR A 255 3.90 12.37 14.95
C THR A 255 4.14 11.37 16.08
N ARG A 256 4.29 11.95 17.27
CA ARG A 256 4.22 11.33 18.58
C ARG A 256 2.80 10.75 18.76
N LEU A 257 2.71 9.55 19.36
CA LEU A 257 1.53 8.94 19.98
C LEU A 257 0.28 8.70 19.11
N MET A 258 -0.16 7.45 19.03
CA MET A 258 -1.49 7.03 19.52
C MET A 258 -1.48 5.49 19.52
N ILE A 259 -1.05 4.93 20.65
CA ILE A 259 -1.63 3.69 21.15
C ILE A 259 -3.05 4.09 21.56
N GLY A 260 -4.03 3.78 20.72
CA GLY A 260 -5.43 3.89 21.06
C GLY A 260 -5.83 2.62 21.81
N GLN A 261 -5.85 2.71 23.13
CA GLN A 261 -6.62 1.81 23.98
C GLN A 261 -8.10 1.92 23.60
N THR A 262 -8.74 0.75 23.58
CA THR A 262 -10.19 0.57 23.65
C THR A 262 -10.73 1.09 24.98
N ALA A 263 -11.58 2.12 24.93
CA ALA A 263 -12.75 2.36 25.77
C ALA A 263 -13.55 3.51 25.14
#